data_AF-A0A7R9N6Z6-F1
#
_entry.id   AF-A0A7R9N6Z6-F1
#
_cell.length_a   1.000
_cell.length_b   1.000
_cell.length_c   1.000
_cell.angle_alpha   90.00
_cell.angle_beta   90.00
_cell.angle_gamma   90.00
#
_symmetry.space_group_name_H-M   'P 1'
#
loop_
_entity.id
_entity.type
_entity.pdbx_description
1 polymer ?
#
loop_
_entity_poly.entity_id
_entity_poly.type
_entity_poly.pdbx_seq_one_letter_code
_entity_poly.pdbx_strand_id
1 'polypeptide(L)'
;MIPDLSTVLQSAIYEISTFLLYPVMAILLGLVTWSIIELGGFLFEFRFRERDLKRMEEGALLARRYLSEGDDDSAVRVMRENGSNYFVHSFINDLQSCTGKKGELRAVKVEKLIQDYETAMQKRLEKTRFLTRAGPMFGLMGTLIPMGPALMGLMRGDVEALANNLVIAFGTTVVGLMAGVTGFMVSMVRSRWYRQDMSDIQYISEVIFGDFTRDTEMKTPLLDLSGEASSATPNATLSIDERDSKIGGIIRTVSMRLGESIYYTLFFTPRRLIIAKTTGSLLASPLVFMGLIISIDSLAIIARFFEITIPFSYLILINSLICAALVAVIHVCRVRAKRRSDQLIHLHPDEILADDAANREIPYQDIVRIEVTHGWYNRAVKILTRNNRWIDLGCIERSQPKSIGIMHETLPGRIIER
;
A
#
# COMPACT_ATOMS: atom_id res chain seq x y z
N MET A 1 -24.55 28.40 -60.91
CA MET A 1 -23.65 27.23 -60.88
C MET A 1 -23.82 26.62 -59.50
N ILE A 2 -24.58 25.53 -59.39
CA ILE A 2 -24.79 24.84 -58.11
C ILE A 2 -23.44 24.21 -57.76
N PRO A 3 -22.85 24.48 -56.58
CA PRO A 3 -21.59 23.82 -56.21
C PRO A 3 -21.81 22.31 -56.25
N ASP A 4 -20.89 21.58 -56.89
CA ASP A 4 -20.97 20.12 -56.99
C ASP A 4 -21.11 19.53 -55.59
N LEU A 5 -22.13 18.69 -55.38
CA LEU A 5 -22.47 18.11 -54.06
C LEU A 5 -21.25 17.48 -53.37
N SER A 6 -20.32 16.92 -54.15
CA SER A 6 -19.04 16.37 -53.67
C SER A 6 -18.14 17.42 -53.01
N THR A 7 -18.03 18.62 -53.59
CA THR A 7 -17.18 19.71 -53.08
C THR A 7 -17.72 20.29 -51.78
N VAL A 8 -19.04 20.40 -51.66
CA VAL A 8 -19.71 20.83 -50.42
C VAL A 8 -19.47 19.80 -49.31
N LEU A 9 -19.61 18.51 -49.63
CA LEU A 9 -19.42 17.44 -48.65
C LEU A 9 -17.96 17.32 -48.18
N GLN A 10 -17.00 17.46 -49.10
CA GLN A 10 -15.56 17.46 -48.77
C GLN A 10 -15.19 18.66 -47.89
N SER A 11 -15.69 19.85 -48.21
CA SER A 11 -15.42 21.08 -47.43
C SER A 11 -16.00 20.97 -46.02
N ALA A 12 -17.22 20.46 -45.90
CA ALA A 12 -17.86 20.23 -44.60
C ALA A 12 -17.06 19.23 -43.73
N ILE A 13 -16.61 18.10 -44.31
CA ILE A 13 -15.78 17.12 -43.59
C ILE A 13 -14.44 17.73 -43.14
N TYR A 14 -13.80 18.53 -44.01
CA TYR A 14 -12.54 19.20 -43.69
C TYR A 14 -12.69 20.20 -42.53
N GLU A 15 -13.72 21.04 -42.56
CA GLU A 15 -13.99 21.99 -41.47
C GLU A 15 -14.27 21.27 -40.16
N ILE A 16 -15.15 20.25 -40.17
CA ILE A 16 -15.46 19.46 -38.98
C ILE A 16 -14.20 18.80 -38.42
N SER A 17 -13.38 18.18 -39.27
CA SER A 17 -12.13 17.55 -38.83
C SER A 17 -11.16 18.57 -38.23
N THR A 18 -11.06 19.76 -38.82
CA THR A 18 -10.18 20.84 -38.33
C THR A 18 -10.65 21.37 -36.98
N PHE A 19 -11.96 21.55 -36.80
CA PHE A 19 -12.54 21.94 -35.51
C PHE A 19 -12.32 20.89 -34.42
N LEU A 20 -12.21 19.61 -34.79
CA LEU A 20 -11.96 18.52 -33.86
C LEU A 20 -10.52 18.50 -33.31
N LEU A 21 -9.59 19.27 -33.91
CA LEU A 21 -8.20 19.34 -33.45
C LEU A 21 -8.10 19.76 -31.97
N TYR A 22 -8.68 20.91 -31.61
CA TYR A 22 -8.59 21.43 -30.24
C TYR A 22 -9.25 20.51 -29.20
N PRO A 23 -10.47 19.97 -29.42
CA PRO A 23 -11.05 18.95 -28.55
C PRO A 23 -10.15 17.72 -28.39
N VAL A 24 -9.56 17.21 -29.47
CA VAL A 24 -8.65 16.05 -29.42
C VAL A 24 -7.41 16.36 -28.59
N MET A 25 -6.81 17.54 -28.76
CA MET A 25 -5.67 18.00 -27.97
C MET A 25 -6.01 18.12 -26.48
N ALA A 26 -7.18 18.67 -26.16
CA ALA A 26 -7.65 18.81 -24.78
C ALA A 26 -7.90 17.44 -24.12
N ILE A 27 -8.55 16.51 -24.82
CA ILE A 27 -8.77 15.14 -24.34
C ILE A 27 -7.42 14.44 -24.14
N LEU A 28 -6.48 14.56 -25.08
CA LEU A 28 -5.15 13.96 -24.97
C LEU A 28 -4.41 14.48 -23.73
N LEU A 29 -4.43 15.80 -23.48
CA LEU A 29 -3.83 16.39 -22.30
C LEU A 29 -4.49 15.87 -21.00
N GLY A 30 -5.82 15.73 -21.01
CA GLY A 30 -6.57 15.11 -19.92
C GLY A 30 -6.17 13.65 -19.66
N LEU A 31 -5.99 12.86 -20.72
CA LEU A 31 -5.53 11.47 -20.62
C LEU A 31 -4.10 11.36 -20.07
N VAL A 32 -3.21 12.27 -20.44
CA VAL A 32 -1.84 12.33 -19.90
C VAL A 32 -1.87 12.63 -18.41
N THR A 33 -2.66 13.62 -18.02
CA THR A 33 -2.83 13.99 -16.61
C THR A 33 -3.40 12.83 -15.81
N TRP A 34 -4.44 12.16 -16.32
CA TRP A 34 -4.98 10.94 -15.74
C TRP A 34 -3.89 9.87 -15.60
N SER A 35 -3.08 9.66 -16.63
CA SER A 35 -2.00 8.68 -16.63
C SER A 35 -1.00 8.88 -15.49
N ILE A 36 -0.61 10.13 -15.24
CA ILE A 36 0.29 10.50 -14.13
C ILE A 36 -0.39 10.23 -12.77
N ILE A 37 -1.66 10.59 -12.62
CA ILE A 37 -2.42 10.34 -11.37
C ILE A 37 -2.54 8.84 -11.09
N GLU A 38 -2.90 8.04 -12.10
CA GLU A 38 -2.99 6.58 -11.97
C GLU A 38 -1.63 5.94 -11.67
N LEU A 39 -0.55 6.44 -12.28
CA LEU A 39 0.80 5.98 -12.00
C LEU A 39 1.23 6.30 -10.56
N GLY A 40 0.93 7.50 -10.07
CA GLY A 40 1.18 7.89 -8.68
C GLY A 40 0.41 7.03 -7.68
N GLY A 41 -0.90 6.84 -7.92
CA GLY A 41 -1.74 5.95 -7.12
C GLY A 41 -1.26 4.50 -7.13
N PHE A 42 -0.80 4.02 -8.30
CA PHE A 42 -0.20 2.70 -8.43
C PHE A 42 1.12 2.57 -7.66
N LEU A 43 2.00 3.57 -7.70
CA LEU A 43 3.27 3.54 -6.96
C LEU A 43 3.04 3.54 -5.44
N PHE A 44 2.00 4.23 -4.97
CA PHE A 44 1.56 4.17 -3.59
C PHE A 44 1.07 2.75 -3.24
N GLU A 45 0.14 2.21 -4.02
CA GLU A 45 -0.36 0.85 -3.84
C GLU A 45 0.78 -0.19 -3.88
N PHE A 46 1.73 -0.05 -4.81
CA PHE A 46 2.92 -0.90 -4.91
C PHE A 46 3.77 -0.88 -3.64
N ARG A 47 3.94 0.30 -3.02
CA ARG A 47 4.82 0.47 -1.86
C ARG A 47 4.20 -0.05 -0.57
N PHE A 48 2.90 0.13 -0.39
CA PHE A 48 2.20 -0.15 0.86
C PHE A 48 1.50 -1.51 0.88
N ARG A 49 1.59 -2.30 -0.20
CA ARG A 49 1.00 -3.63 -0.26
C ARG A 49 1.83 -4.64 0.53
N GLU A 50 1.31 -5.04 1.69
CA GLU A 50 1.84 -6.11 2.53
C GLU A 50 0.90 -7.31 2.44
N ARG A 51 1.24 -8.35 1.67
CA ARG A 51 0.45 -9.58 1.69
C ARG A 51 1.00 -10.55 2.73
N ASP A 52 0.15 -10.92 3.68
CA ASP A 52 0.42 -12.01 4.61
C ASP A 52 -0.78 -12.96 4.69
N LEU A 53 -0.74 -14.01 3.87
CA LEU A 53 -1.81 -15.00 3.77
C LEU A 53 -1.95 -15.81 5.08
N LYS A 54 -0.84 -16.14 5.74
CA LYS A 54 -0.85 -16.94 6.96
C LYS A 54 -1.51 -16.17 8.11
N ARG A 55 -1.27 -14.87 8.20
CA ARG A 55 -1.93 -13.98 9.18
C ARG A 55 -3.43 -13.90 8.94
N MET A 56 -3.84 -13.79 7.68
CA MET A 56 -5.25 -13.76 7.28
C MET A 56 -5.96 -15.08 7.61
N GLU A 57 -5.31 -16.22 7.39
CA GLU A 57 -5.83 -17.55 7.72
C GLU A 57 -6.02 -17.72 9.24
N GLU A 58 -5.03 -17.34 10.05
CA GLU A 58 -5.16 -17.37 11.51
C GLU A 58 -6.28 -16.45 12.02
N GLY A 59 -6.39 -15.24 11.44
CA GLY A 59 -7.49 -14.32 11.73
C GLY A 59 -8.85 -14.91 11.37
N ALA A 60 -8.96 -15.58 10.23
CA ALA A 60 -10.18 -16.24 9.76
C ALA A 60 -10.58 -17.42 10.67
N LEU A 61 -9.61 -18.24 11.11
CA LEU A 61 -9.84 -19.34 12.04
C LEU A 61 -10.31 -18.85 13.41
N LEU A 62 -9.73 -17.76 13.92
CA LEU A 62 -10.18 -17.13 15.17
C LEU A 62 -11.58 -16.52 15.00
N ALA A 63 -11.84 -15.82 13.89
CA ALA A 63 -13.14 -15.26 13.60
C ALA A 63 -14.24 -16.34 13.52
N ARG A 64 -13.94 -17.51 12.94
CA ARG A 64 -14.86 -18.65 12.93
C ARG A 64 -15.21 -19.15 14.33
N ARG A 65 -14.25 -19.20 15.25
CA ARG A 65 -14.51 -19.59 16.65
C ARG A 65 -15.48 -18.62 17.31
N TYR A 66 -15.24 -17.32 17.20
CA TYR A 66 -16.12 -16.29 17.74
C TYR A 66 -17.52 -16.31 17.09
N LEU A 67 -17.62 -16.55 15.78
CA LEU A 67 -18.90 -16.75 15.09
C LEU A 67 -19.66 -17.99 15.60
N SER A 68 -18.93 -19.04 15.98
CA SER A 68 -19.51 -20.28 16.54
C SER A 68 -20.00 -20.06 17.98
N GLU A 69 -19.35 -19.16 18.71
CA GLU A 69 -19.72 -18.71 20.06
C GLU A 69 -20.84 -17.64 20.05
N GLY A 70 -21.22 -17.12 18.87
CA GLY A 70 -22.27 -16.11 18.70
C GLY A 70 -21.82 -14.66 18.92
N ASP A 71 -20.51 -14.41 18.99
CA ASP A 71 -19.93 -13.06 19.11
C ASP A 71 -19.42 -12.55 17.76
N ASP A 72 -20.36 -12.01 16.98
CA ASP A 72 -20.14 -11.49 15.63
C ASP A 72 -19.21 -10.26 15.61
N ASP A 73 -19.28 -9.41 16.64
CA ASP A 73 -18.49 -8.18 16.73
C ASP A 73 -17.02 -8.47 17.01
N SER A 74 -16.74 -9.45 17.89
CA SER A 74 -15.37 -9.90 18.13
C SER A 74 -14.77 -10.61 16.92
N ALA A 75 -15.57 -11.37 16.16
CA ALA A 75 -15.11 -12.02 14.94
C ALA A 75 -14.62 -11.00 13.90
N VAL A 76 -15.40 -9.93 13.65
CA VAL A 76 -14.97 -8.89 12.71
C VAL A 76 -13.78 -8.10 13.25
N ARG A 77 -13.73 -7.82 14.55
CA ARG A 77 -12.58 -7.11 15.16
C ARG A 77 -11.27 -7.86 14.94
N VAL A 78 -11.25 -9.16 15.21
CA VAL A 78 -10.07 -10.01 15.03
C VAL A 78 -9.67 -10.09 13.55
N MET A 79 -10.66 -10.13 12.66
CA MET A 79 -10.40 -10.11 11.23
C MET A 79 -9.82 -8.76 10.76
N ARG A 80 -10.32 -7.63 11.30
CA ARG A 80 -9.80 -6.29 11.01
C ARG A 80 -8.37 -6.12 11.50
N GLU A 81 -7.96 -6.75 12.60
CA GLU A 81 -6.58 -6.69 13.10
C GLU A 81 -5.60 -7.56 12.27
N ASN A 82 -6.13 -8.52 11.51
CA ASN A 82 -5.36 -9.49 10.73
C ASN A 82 -5.49 -9.33 9.21
N GLY A 83 -6.41 -8.49 8.73
CA GLY A 83 -6.53 -8.13 7.32
C GLY A 83 -5.26 -7.46 6.79
N SER A 84 -4.83 -7.85 5.59
CA SER A 84 -3.55 -7.40 5.01
C SER A 84 -3.70 -6.56 3.72
N ASN A 85 -4.89 -6.08 3.38
CA ASN A 85 -5.08 -5.25 2.18
C ASN A 85 -6.30 -4.31 2.30
N TYR A 86 -6.30 -3.17 1.59
CA TYR A 86 -7.41 -2.20 1.52
C TYR A 86 -8.74 -2.86 1.16
N PHE A 87 -8.76 -3.70 0.10
CA PHE A 87 -9.99 -4.39 -0.33
C PHE A 87 -10.46 -5.42 0.70
N VAL A 88 -9.52 -6.11 1.35
CA VAL A 88 -9.83 -7.10 2.39
C VAL A 88 -10.42 -6.39 3.63
N HIS A 89 -9.83 -5.28 4.08
CA HIS A 89 -10.38 -4.49 5.18
C HIS A 89 -11.77 -3.93 4.86
N SER A 90 -11.97 -3.45 3.64
CA SER A 90 -13.27 -2.96 3.18
C SER A 90 -14.30 -4.09 3.20
N PHE A 91 -13.94 -5.27 2.68
CA PHE A 91 -14.79 -6.46 2.70
C PHE A 91 -15.17 -6.89 4.13
N ILE A 92 -14.19 -6.92 5.03
CA ILE A 92 -14.40 -7.26 6.46
C ILE A 92 -15.36 -6.27 7.14
N ASN A 93 -15.26 -4.97 6.82
CA ASN A 93 -16.20 -3.97 7.35
C ASN A 93 -17.62 -4.21 6.84
N ASP A 94 -17.77 -4.47 5.55
CA ASP A 94 -19.09 -4.71 4.96
C ASP A 94 -19.70 -6.04 5.42
N LEU A 95 -18.85 -6.98 5.85
CA LEU A 95 -19.26 -8.26 6.44
C LEU A 95 -20.07 -8.06 7.72
N GLN A 96 -19.83 -7.01 8.52
CA GLN A 96 -20.62 -6.70 9.73
C GLN A 96 -22.12 -6.56 9.42
N SER A 97 -22.44 -6.02 8.25
CA SER A 97 -23.84 -5.84 7.81
C SER A 97 -24.56 -7.17 7.52
N CYS A 98 -23.81 -8.28 7.47
CA CYS A 98 -24.28 -9.61 7.13
C CYS A 98 -24.41 -10.53 8.35
N THR A 99 -23.72 -10.23 9.46
CA THR A 99 -23.57 -11.18 10.57
C THR A 99 -24.85 -11.40 11.40
N GLY A 100 -25.74 -10.41 11.51
CA GLY A 100 -27.00 -10.52 12.29
C GLY A 100 -28.22 -11.15 11.60
N LYS A 101 -28.06 -11.91 10.50
CA LYS A 101 -29.18 -12.50 9.72
C LYS A 101 -29.20 -14.03 9.81
N LYS A 102 -30.38 -14.66 9.67
CA LYS A 102 -30.57 -16.12 9.66
C LYS A 102 -29.53 -16.83 8.78
N GLY A 103 -29.01 -17.97 9.24
CA GLY A 103 -27.85 -18.67 8.66
C GLY A 103 -27.90 -18.88 7.13
N GLU A 104 -29.04 -19.30 6.59
CA GLU A 104 -29.21 -19.49 5.13
C GLU A 104 -29.11 -18.18 4.34
N LEU A 105 -29.68 -17.10 4.87
CA LEU A 105 -29.59 -15.77 4.25
C LEU A 105 -28.19 -15.17 4.35
N ARG A 106 -27.40 -15.58 5.36
CA ARG A 106 -26.04 -15.12 5.58
C ARG A 106 -25.10 -15.60 4.48
N ALA A 107 -25.11 -16.88 4.16
CA ALA A 107 -24.26 -17.47 3.11
C ALA A 107 -24.52 -16.82 1.74
N VAL A 108 -25.79 -16.68 1.35
CA VAL A 108 -26.17 -16.03 0.08
C VAL A 108 -25.74 -14.56 0.03
N LYS A 109 -25.84 -13.83 1.15
CA LYS A 109 -25.46 -12.42 1.21
C LYS A 109 -23.94 -12.22 1.16
N VAL A 110 -23.17 -13.12 1.77
CA VAL A 110 -21.69 -13.10 1.70
C VAL A 110 -21.23 -13.38 0.27
N GLU A 111 -21.81 -14.39 -0.39
CA GLU A 111 -21.53 -14.67 -1.81
C GLU A 111 -21.84 -13.45 -2.69
N LYS A 112 -22.99 -12.81 -2.46
CA LYS A 112 -23.34 -11.58 -3.19
C LYS A 112 -22.33 -10.44 -2.94
N LEU A 113 -21.84 -10.29 -1.72
CA LEU A 113 -20.84 -9.29 -1.36
C LEU A 113 -19.52 -9.55 -2.10
N ILE A 114 -19.07 -10.80 -2.17
CA ILE A 114 -17.86 -11.21 -2.92
C ILE A 114 -17.99 -10.81 -4.40
N GLN A 115 -19.14 -11.08 -5.03
CA GLN A 115 -19.41 -10.69 -6.42
C GLN A 115 -19.41 -9.17 -6.63
N ASP A 116 -19.92 -8.40 -5.66
CA ASP A 116 -19.91 -6.94 -5.72
C ASP A 116 -18.47 -6.40 -5.64
N TYR A 117 -17.60 -7.01 -4.82
CA TYR A 117 -16.18 -6.69 -4.75
C TYR A 117 -15.43 -7.07 -6.04
N GLU A 118 -15.72 -8.22 -6.63
CA GLU A 118 -15.16 -8.61 -7.93
C GLU A 118 -15.51 -7.56 -9.01
N THR A 119 -16.78 -7.18 -9.06
CA THR A 119 -17.28 -6.17 -9.99
C THR A 119 -16.61 -4.82 -9.74
N ALA A 120 -16.40 -4.42 -8.48
CA ALA A 120 -15.72 -3.18 -8.13
C ALA A 120 -14.24 -3.19 -8.55
N MET A 121 -13.53 -4.30 -8.33
CA MET A 121 -12.14 -4.48 -8.77
C MET A 121 -12.03 -4.44 -10.30
N GLN A 122 -12.96 -5.09 -11.02
CA GLN A 122 -13.03 -5.06 -12.48
C GLN A 122 -13.27 -3.64 -13.01
N LYS A 123 -14.25 -2.90 -12.48
CA LYS A 123 -14.51 -1.49 -12.84
C LYS A 123 -13.29 -0.60 -12.64
N ARG A 124 -12.48 -0.86 -11.61
CA ARG A 124 -11.24 -0.10 -11.38
C ARG A 124 -10.15 -0.45 -12.41
N LEU A 125 -10.08 -1.69 -12.89
CA LEU A 125 -9.18 -2.08 -13.99
C LEU A 125 -9.63 -1.50 -15.33
N GLU A 126 -10.94 -1.42 -15.59
CA GLU A 126 -11.50 -0.84 -16.82
C GLU A 126 -11.00 0.59 -17.08
N LYS A 127 -10.91 1.41 -16.04
CA LYS A 127 -10.36 2.78 -16.14
C LYS A 127 -8.93 2.80 -16.69
N THR A 128 -8.06 1.93 -16.18
CA THR A 128 -6.67 1.81 -16.66
C THR A 128 -6.58 1.24 -18.07
N ARG A 129 -7.44 0.26 -18.41
CA ARG A 129 -7.50 -0.34 -19.76
C ARG A 129 -8.05 0.64 -20.80
N PHE A 130 -8.98 1.49 -20.40
CA PHE A 130 -9.48 2.57 -21.24
C PHE A 130 -8.33 3.51 -21.60
N LEU A 131 -7.54 3.95 -20.61
CA LEU A 131 -6.37 4.80 -20.85
C LEU A 131 -5.35 4.15 -21.81
N THR A 132 -5.10 2.84 -21.68
CA THR A 132 -4.21 2.09 -22.59
C THR A 132 -4.62 2.20 -24.05
N ARG A 133 -5.93 2.19 -24.33
CA ARG A 133 -6.46 2.22 -25.72
C ARG A 133 -6.67 3.66 -26.20
N ALA A 134 -7.23 4.51 -25.34
CA ALA A 134 -7.56 5.89 -25.65
C ALA A 134 -6.29 6.72 -25.93
N GLY A 135 -5.23 6.57 -25.14
CA GLY A 135 -3.99 7.35 -25.31
C GLY A 135 -3.42 7.29 -26.74
N PRO A 136 -3.11 6.10 -27.29
CA PRO A 136 -2.62 5.95 -28.64
C PRO A 136 -3.64 6.39 -29.71
N MET A 137 -4.94 6.13 -29.50
CA MET A 137 -5.99 6.53 -30.45
C MET A 137 -6.08 8.06 -30.61
N PHE A 138 -6.12 8.80 -29.50
CA PHE A 138 -6.13 10.26 -29.53
C PHE A 138 -4.79 10.85 -30.00
N GLY A 139 -3.67 10.19 -29.69
CA GLY A 139 -2.35 10.57 -30.21
C GLY A 139 -2.26 10.47 -31.73
N LEU A 140 -2.80 9.38 -32.30
CA LEU A 140 -2.90 9.17 -33.75
C LEU A 140 -3.84 10.17 -34.43
N MET A 141 -5.03 10.41 -33.85
CA MET A 141 -5.94 11.47 -34.35
C MET A 141 -5.26 12.85 -34.34
N GLY A 142 -4.50 13.14 -33.28
CA GLY A 142 -3.71 14.37 -33.17
C GLY A 142 -2.67 14.54 -34.28
N THR A 143 -2.30 13.48 -35.01
CA THR A 143 -1.41 13.57 -36.18
C THR A 143 -2.13 13.75 -37.49
N LEU A 144 -3.26 13.06 -37.65
CA LEU A 144 -3.96 13.00 -38.93
C LEU A 144 -4.72 14.29 -39.20
N ILE A 145 -5.24 14.94 -38.15
CA ILE A 145 -5.98 16.21 -38.26
C ILE A 145 -5.09 17.37 -38.75
N PRO A 146 -3.94 17.69 -38.12
CA PRO A 146 -3.11 18.81 -38.55
C PRO A 146 -2.33 18.55 -39.85
N MET A 147 -2.19 17.29 -40.29
CA MET A 147 -1.56 16.98 -41.58
C MET A 147 -2.31 17.59 -42.78
N GLY A 148 -3.64 17.71 -42.73
CA GLY A 148 -4.41 18.36 -43.80
C GLY A 148 -4.00 19.82 -44.03
N PRO A 149 -4.11 20.68 -42.99
CA PRO A 149 -3.60 22.05 -43.04
C PRO A 149 -2.11 22.14 -43.40
N ALA A 150 -1.27 21.22 -42.90
CA ALA A 150 0.16 21.22 -43.16
C ALA A 150 0.50 21.01 -44.65
N LEU A 151 -0.14 20.03 -45.30
CA LEU A 151 0.04 19.77 -46.74
C LEU A 151 -0.51 20.92 -47.59
N MET A 152 -1.61 21.55 -47.17
CA MET A 152 -2.16 22.72 -47.84
C MET A 152 -1.24 23.95 -47.73
N GLY A 153 -0.58 24.14 -46.58
CA GLY A 153 0.45 25.17 -46.39
C GLY A 153 1.66 24.96 -47.29
N LEU A 154 2.11 23.71 -47.43
CA LEU A 154 3.21 23.34 -48.35
C LEU A 154 2.88 23.70 -49.81
N MET A 155 1.66 23.43 -50.28
CA MET A 155 1.24 23.81 -51.64
C MET A 155 1.30 25.33 -51.87
N ARG A 156 1.22 26.14 -50.81
CA ARG A 156 1.31 27.61 -50.85
C ARG A 156 2.74 28.13 -50.66
N GLY A 157 3.73 27.26 -50.48
CA GLY A 157 5.12 27.62 -50.20
C GLY A 157 5.39 28.04 -48.74
N ASP A 158 4.44 27.82 -47.82
CA ASP A 158 4.58 28.18 -46.41
C ASP A 158 5.20 27.02 -45.61
N VAL A 159 6.54 27.05 -45.53
CA VAL A 159 7.33 26.04 -44.82
C VAL A 159 7.22 26.18 -43.30
N GLU A 160 6.92 27.39 -42.80
CA GLU A 160 6.80 27.65 -41.37
C GLU A 160 5.51 27.04 -40.81
N ALA A 161 4.38 27.24 -41.49
CA ALA A 161 3.12 26.59 -41.14
C ALA A 161 3.22 25.06 -41.21
N LEU A 162 3.94 24.52 -42.20
CA LEU A 162 4.23 23.09 -42.29
C LEU A 162 5.00 22.60 -41.06
N ALA A 163 6.09 23.28 -40.68
CA ALA A 163 6.92 22.89 -39.55
C ALA A 163 6.15 22.90 -38.22
N ASN A 164 5.39 23.96 -37.95
CA ASN A 164 4.61 24.09 -36.72
C ASN A 164 3.55 23.00 -36.57
N ASN A 165 2.82 22.69 -37.65
CA ASN A 165 1.81 21.62 -37.64
C ASN A 165 2.45 20.24 -37.46
N LEU A 166 3.63 19.99 -38.03
CA LEU A 166 4.35 18.73 -37.85
C LEU A 166 4.88 18.54 -36.43
N VAL A 167 5.40 19.58 -35.79
CA VAL A 167 5.84 19.51 -34.38
C VAL A 167 4.67 19.13 -33.46
N ILE A 168 3.51 19.75 -33.68
CA ILE A 168 2.29 19.41 -32.93
C ILE A 168 1.90 17.95 -33.21
N ALA A 169 1.81 17.56 -34.48
CA ALA A 169 1.44 16.20 -34.91
C ALA A 169 2.34 15.12 -34.30
N PHE A 170 3.67 15.25 -34.42
CA PHE A 170 4.57 14.24 -33.86
C PHE A 170 4.55 14.24 -32.33
N GLY A 171 4.46 15.42 -31.71
CA GLY A 171 4.33 15.57 -30.28
C GLY A 171 3.13 14.82 -29.70
N THR A 172 1.96 14.90 -30.35
CA THR A 172 0.74 14.24 -29.86
C THR A 172 0.84 12.72 -29.91
N THR A 173 1.53 12.15 -30.90
CA THR A 173 1.76 10.70 -30.95
C THR A 173 2.67 10.23 -29.84
N VAL A 174 3.80 10.90 -29.64
CA VAL A 174 4.75 10.52 -28.60
C VAL A 174 4.07 10.56 -27.23
N VAL A 175 3.33 11.64 -26.95
CA VAL A 175 2.60 11.83 -25.71
C VAL A 175 1.45 10.82 -25.55
N GLY A 176 0.70 10.54 -26.60
CA GLY A 176 -0.40 9.55 -26.59
C GLY A 176 0.09 8.11 -26.38
N LEU A 177 1.19 7.73 -27.03
CA LEU A 177 1.84 6.44 -26.81
C LEU A 177 2.37 6.32 -25.38
N MET A 178 3.02 7.36 -24.86
CA MET A 178 3.50 7.38 -23.47
C MET A 178 2.35 7.17 -22.47
N ALA A 179 1.23 7.86 -22.66
CA ALA A 179 0.04 7.69 -21.80
C ALA A 179 -0.51 6.26 -21.88
N GLY A 180 -0.57 5.69 -23.09
CA GLY A 180 -1.04 4.32 -23.34
C GLY A 180 -0.15 3.24 -22.70
N VAL A 181 1.17 3.36 -22.88
CA VAL A 181 2.17 2.44 -22.29
C VAL A 181 2.12 2.48 -20.77
N THR A 182 2.01 3.68 -20.19
CA THR A 182 1.87 3.85 -18.73
C THR A 182 0.60 3.17 -18.21
N GLY A 183 -0.55 3.42 -18.86
CA GLY A 183 -1.81 2.76 -18.52
C GLY A 183 -1.74 1.23 -18.63
N PHE A 184 -1.06 0.73 -19.67
CA PHE A 184 -0.86 -0.71 -19.86
C PHE A 184 -0.04 -1.34 -18.73
N MET A 185 1.09 -0.71 -18.38
CA MET A 185 1.97 -1.18 -17.32
C MET A 185 1.24 -1.25 -15.97
N VAL A 186 0.50 -0.20 -15.61
CA VAL A 186 -0.34 -0.18 -14.40
C VAL A 186 -1.40 -1.29 -14.45
N SER A 187 -2.12 -1.41 -15.58
CA SER A 187 -3.20 -2.39 -15.72
C SER A 187 -2.68 -3.84 -15.61
N MET A 188 -1.52 -4.13 -16.20
CA MET A 188 -0.90 -5.45 -16.16
C MET A 188 -0.57 -5.88 -14.74
N VAL A 189 0.05 -5.00 -13.95
CA VAL A 189 0.44 -5.33 -12.57
C VAL A 189 -0.78 -5.41 -11.67
N ARG A 190 -1.67 -4.40 -11.72
CA ARG A 190 -2.87 -4.34 -10.88
C ARG A 190 -3.82 -5.51 -11.15
N SER A 191 -3.92 -5.97 -12.39
CA SER A 191 -4.72 -7.16 -12.73
C SER A 191 -4.22 -8.43 -12.04
N ARG A 192 -2.91 -8.58 -11.83
CA ARG A 192 -2.36 -9.71 -11.07
C ARG A 192 -2.69 -9.61 -9.60
N TRP A 193 -2.59 -8.39 -9.04
CA TRP A 193 -2.86 -8.14 -7.63
C TRP A 193 -4.33 -8.32 -7.28
N TYR A 194 -5.25 -7.73 -8.03
CA TYR A 194 -6.69 -7.85 -7.74
C TYR A 194 -7.19 -9.27 -7.88
N ARG A 195 -6.67 -10.05 -8.83
CA ARG A 195 -6.97 -11.48 -8.92
C ARG A 195 -6.52 -12.24 -7.67
N GLN A 196 -5.37 -11.87 -7.11
CA GLN A 196 -4.85 -12.48 -5.90
C GLN A 196 -5.66 -12.04 -4.67
N ASP A 197 -6.04 -10.76 -4.59
CA ASP A 197 -6.85 -10.22 -3.49
C ASP A 197 -8.26 -10.84 -3.49
N MET A 198 -8.85 -11.02 -4.67
CA MET A 198 -10.12 -11.73 -4.84
C MET A 198 -10.01 -13.19 -4.36
N SER A 199 -8.94 -13.89 -4.75
CA SER A 199 -8.67 -15.25 -4.28
C SER A 199 -8.50 -15.31 -2.76
N ASP A 200 -7.80 -14.34 -2.17
CA ASP A 200 -7.57 -14.28 -0.73
C ASP A 200 -8.90 -13.98 0.02
N ILE A 201 -9.79 -13.13 -0.53
CA ILE A 201 -11.15 -12.87 0.01
C ILE A 201 -12.03 -14.13 -0.05
N GLN A 202 -12.06 -14.82 -1.19
CA GLN A 202 -12.81 -16.07 -1.36
C GLN A 202 -12.33 -17.13 -0.38
N TYR A 203 -11.00 -17.30 -0.25
CA TYR A 203 -10.40 -18.24 0.68
C TYR A 203 -10.79 -17.95 2.14
N ILE A 204 -10.67 -16.70 2.59
CA ILE A 204 -11.11 -16.30 3.94
C ILE A 204 -12.59 -16.61 4.15
N SER A 205 -13.44 -16.26 3.17
CA SER A 205 -14.87 -16.47 3.27
C SER A 205 -15.19 -17.95 3.44
N GLU A 206 -14.55 -18.82 2.65
CA GLU A 206 -14.69 -20.27 2.77
C GLU A 206 -14.19 -20.79 4.13
N VAL A 207 -13.07 -20.27 4.63
CA VAL A 207 -12.56 -20.66 5.95
C VAL A 207 -13.54 -20.28 7.07
N ILE A 208 -14.22 -19.14 6.98
CA ILE A 208 -15.13 -18.63 8.02
C ILE A 208 -16.52 -19.30 7.92
N PHE A 209 -17.07 -19.40 6.71
CA PHE A 209 -18.46 -19.80 6.47
C PHE A 209 -18.61 -21.19 5.83
N GLY A 210 -17.52 -21.83 5.44
CA GLY A 210 -17.54 -23.16 4.82
C GLY A 210 -18.04 -24.22 5.80
N ASP A 211 -18.99 -25.02 5.31
CA ASP A 211 -19.49 -26.20 6.00
C ASP A 211 -18.48 -27.35 5.83
N PHE A 212 -17.59 -27.54 6.80
CA PHE A 212 -16.72 -28.72 6.88
C PHE A 212 -17.47 -29.98 7.34
N THR A 213 -18.73 -30.14 6.92
CA THR A 213 -19.52 -31.36 7.12
C THR A 213 -19.45 -32.21 5.87
N ARG A 214 -18.29 -32.83 5.63
CA ARG A 214 -18.20 -34.12 4.96
C ARG A 214 -16.86 -34.79 5.22
N ASP A 215 -16.99 -35.98 5.80
CA ASP A 215 -16.02 -37.08 5.92
C ASP A 215 -14.96 -37.00 7.01
N THR A 216 -15.36 -37.37 8.23
CA THR A 216 -14.54 -38.28 9.04
C THR A 216 -15.44 -39.30 9.77
N GLU A 217 -16.15 -40.11 8.99
CA GLU A 217 -16.28 -41.52 9.36
C GLU A 217 -14.96 -42.20 8.98
N MET A 218 -13.98 -42.22 9.89
CA MET A 218 -12.97 -43.26 9.88
C MET A 218 -12.80 -43.82 11.29
N LYS A 219 -13.35 -45.01 11.44
CA LYS A 219 -13.37 -45.88 12.62
C LYS A 219 -11.94 -46.34 12.95
N THR A 220 -11.49 -46.05 14.18
CA THR A 220 -10.70 -46.92 15.12
C THR A 220 -9.31 -47.45 14.70
N PRO A 221 -8.40 -47.87 15.61
CA PRO A 221 -8.65 -48.33 16.99
C PRO A 221 -7.74 -47.77 18.11
N LEU A 222 -8.32 -47.80 19.32
CA LEU A 222 -7.58 -47.96 20.58
C LEU A 222 -6.74 -49.25 20.52
N LEU A 223 -5.44 -49.15 20.75
CA LEU A 223 -4.62 -50.27 21.20
C LEU A 223 -3.57 -49.78 22.20
N ASP A 224 -3.82 -50.26 23.39
CA ASP A 224 -3.16 -50.19 24.68
C ASP A 224 -1.71 -50.70 24.64
N LEU A 225 -0.86 -50.19 25.54
CA LEU A 225 -0.05 -50.95 26.51
C LEU A 225 1.32 -50.31 26.87
N SER A 226 1.41 -49.95 28.16
CA SER A 226 2.52 -50.21 29.10
C SER A 226 3.93 -49.63 28.85
N GLY A 227 4.47 -48.94 29.86
CA GLY A 227 5.91 -48.72 29.97
C GLY A 227 6.35 -47.69 31.02
N GLU A 228 6.20 -48.06 32.30
CA GLU A 228 7.12 -47.78 33.43
C GLU A 228 7.53 -46.36 33.86
N ALA A 229 7.76 -46.28 35.18
CA ALA A 229 8.06 -45.11 35.98
C ALA A 229 9.57 -44.82 36.12
N SER A 230 9.87 -43.57 36.49
CA SER A 230 10.89 -43.14 37.45
C SER A 230 12.14 -42.39 36.96
N SER A 231 12.37 -41.27 37.65
CA SER A 231 13.63 -40.60 38.02
C SER A 231 14.49 -39.93 36.94
N ALA A 232 14.65 -38.61 37.04
CA ALA A 232 15.80 -37.99 37.70
C ALA A 232 15.89 -36.48 37.40
N THR A 233 15.98 -35.66 38.45
CA THR A 233 16.56 -34.32 38.42
C THR A 233 18.05 -34.39 38.04
N PRO A 234 18.64 -33.33 37.46
CA PRO A 234 19.51 -32.53 38.32
C PRO A 234 19.37 -31.02 38.15
N ASN A 235 19.72 -30.38 39.26
CA ASN A 235 19.83 -28.95 39.51
C ASN A 235 20.72 -28.20 38.51
N ALA A 236 20.34 -26.97 38.21
CA ALA A 236 21.29 -25.87 38.09
C ALA A 236 20.67 -24.62 38.74
N THR A 237 20.88 -24.50 40.04
CA THR A 237 20.78 -23.24 40.77
C THR A 237 21.98 -22.39 40.33
N LEU A 238 21.74 -21.22 39.74
CA LEU A 238 22.78 -20.20 39.62
C LEU A 238 22.25 -18.89 40.21
N SER A 239 23.01 -18.45 41.19
CA SER A 239 22.81 -17.40 42.16
C SER A 239 22.51 -16.04 41.55
N ILE A 240 21.69 -15.30 42.29
CA ILE A 240 21.50 -13.85 42.23
C ILE A 240 22.86 -13.14 42.10
N ASP A 241 23.02 -12.30 41.10
CA ASP A 241 23.89 -11.13 41.21
C ASP A 241 23.10 -9.86 40.89
N GLU A 242 23.20 -8.93 41.82
CA GLU A 242 22.36 -7.79 42.06
C GLU A 242 23.18 -6.56 41.67
N ARG A 243 23.58 -6.41 40.40
CA ARG A 243 24.41 -5.25 40.00
C ARG A 243 24.64 -4.89 38.52
N ASP A 244 23.76 -5.25 37.57
CA ASP A 244 23.92 -4.76 36.19
C ASP A 244 22.61 -4.19 35.60
N SER A 245 22.45 -2.87 35.77
CA SER A 245 21.50 -2.02 35.04
C SER A 245 21.95 -1.82 33.59
N LYS A 246 22.31 -2.89 32.87
CA LYS A 246 22.72 -2.82 31.48
C LYS A 246 21.55 -3.16 30.57
N ILE A 247 21.28 -2.25 29.63
CA ILE A 247 20.34 -2.45 28.52
C ILE A 247 20.81 -3.68 27.74
N GLY A 248 20.03 -4.76 27.77
CA GLY A 248 20.34 -6.03 27.11
C GLY A 248 20.16 -5.99 25.59
N GLY A 249 19.50 -4.95 25.06
CA GLY A 249 19.19 -4.86 23.64
C GLY A 249 18.53 -3.57 23.20
N ILE A 250 18.85 -3.10 21.98
CA ILE A 250 18.23 -1.91 21.39
C ILE A 250 17.75 -2.22 19.99
N ILE A 251 16.46 -2.01 19.74
CA ILE A 251 15.84 -2.23 18.43
C ILE A 251 15.14 -0.96 17.97
N ARG A 252 15.56 -0.43 16.83
CA ARG A 252 14.95 0.76 16.24
C ARG A 252 13.86 0.34 15.28
N THR A 253 12.68 0.92 15.43
CA THR A 253 11.54 0.62 14.56
C THR A 253 10.89 1.90 14.04
N VAL A 254 10.24 1.80 12.90
CA VAL A 254 9.50 2.89 12.26
C VAL A 254 8.07 2.45 12.03
N SER A 255 7.11 3.15 12.63
CA SER A 255 5.69 2.93 12.40
C SER A 255 5.11 4.15 11.67
N MET A 256 4.22 3.90 10.73
CA MET A 256 3.54 4.95 9.98
C MET A 256 2.06 4.94 10.36
N ARG A 257 1.61 5.95 11.11
CA ARG A 257 0.23 6.06 11.57
C ARG A 257 -0.36 7.38 11.10
N LEU A 258 -1.56 7.32 10.51
CA LEU A 258 -2.35 8.50 10.11
C LEU A 258 -1.60 9.51 9.21
N GLY A 259 -0.64 9.06 8.39
CA GLY A 259 0.15 9.92 7.52
C GLY A 259 1.36 10.57 8.20
N GLU A 260 1.72 10.19 9.42
CA GLU A 260 2.94 10.62 10.10
C GLU A 260 3.93 9.45 10.18
N SER A 261 5.22 9.69 9.88
CA SER A 261 6.26 8.69 10.15
C SER A 261 6.80 8.89 11.56
N ILE A 262 6.64 7.90 12.42
CA ILE A 262 7.07 7.95 13.81
C ILE A 262 8.14 6.88 14.04
N TYR A 263 9.30 7.31 14.54
CA TYR A 263 10.43 6.47 14.88
C TYR A 263 10.39 6.12 16.37
N TYR A 264 10.43 4.83 16.67
CA TYR A 264 10.49 4.29 18.02
C TYR A 264 11.84 3.60 18.26
N THR A 265 12.34 3.68 19.49
CA THR A 265 13.45 2.86 19.98
C THR A 265 12.95 1.98 21.10
N LEU A 266 13.16 0.68 20.94
CA LEU A 266 12.84 -0.36 21.91
C LEU A 266 14.08 -0.61 22.77
N PHE A 267 13.97 -0.37 24.07
CA PHE A 267 14.99 -0.68 25.05
C PHE A 267 14.61 -1.93 25.82
N PHE A 268 15.43 -2.97 25.70
CA PHE A 268 15.27 -4.21 26.43
C PHE A 268 16.09 -4.13 27.72
N THR A 269 15.39 -4.17 28.86
CA THR A 269 15.98 -4.08 30.21
C THR A 269 15.74 -5.42 30.90
N PRO A 270 16.56 -5.89 31.87
CA PRO A 270 16.41 -7.23 32.46
C PRO A 270 15.03 -7.58 33.04
N ARG A 271 14.17 -6.59 33.31
CA ARG A 271 12.82 -6.77 33.88
C ARG A 271 11.66 -6.24 33.01
N ARG A 272 11.93 -5.42 32.00
CA ARG A 272 10.88 -4.66 31.27
C ARG A 272 11.32 -4.22 29.87
N LEU A 273 10.35 -4.05 28.99
CA LEU A 273 10.52 -3.44 27.67
C LEU A 273 10.05 -1.98 27.72
N ILE A 274 10.88 -1.06 27.22
CA ILE A 274 10.53 0.36 27.12
C ILE A 274 10.45 0.74 25.64
N ILE A 275 9.32 1.31 25.22
CA ILE A 275 9.09 1.85 23.89
C ILE A 275 9.23 3.37 23.99
N ALA A 276 10.33 3.91 23.45
CA ALA A 276 10.59 5.34 23.46
C ALA A 276 10.33 5.96 22.07
N LYS A 277 9.51 7.01 22.00
CA LYS A 277 9.34 7.81 20.79
C LYS A 277 10.59 8.67 20.59
N THR A 278 11.21 8.60 19.42
CA THR A 278 12.45 9.35 19.13
C THR A 278 12.22 10.56 18.24
N THR A 279 11.40 10.44 17.19
CA THR A 279 11.07 11.55 16.28
C THR A 279 9.78 11.23 15.53
N GLY A 280 8.90 12.22 15.37
CA GLY A 280 7.76 12.19 14.45
C GLY A 280 7.91 13.30 13.41
N SER A 281 7.56 13.03 12.16
CA SER A 281 7.49 14.07 11.12
C SER A 281 6.38 13.78 10.13
N LEU A 282 5.50 14.75 9.96
CA LEU A 282 4.47 14.78 8.92
C LEU A 282 5.07 14.96 7.52
N LEU A 283 6.19 15.68 7.43
CA LEU A 283 6.89 15.94 6.17
C LEU A 283 7.66 14.73 5.65
N ALA A 284 7.95 13.73 6.48
CA ALA A 284 8.54 12.49 6.00
C ALA A 284 7.49 11.54 5.37
N SER A 285 6.24 11.97 5.28
CA SER A 285 5.18 11.18 4.67
C SER A 285 5.18 11.31 3.14
N PRO A 286 5.18 10.18 2.40
CA PRO A 286 5.05 10.19 0.95
C PRO A 286 3.72 10.78 0.46
N LEU A 287 2.67 10.77 1.28
CA LEU A 287 1.35 11.29 0.94
C LEU A 287 1.36 12.82 0.75
N VAL A 288 2.04 13.55 1.64
CA VAL A 288 2.15 15.02 1.53
C VAL A 288 2.89 15.40 0.25
N PHE A 289 3.96 14.68 -0.07
CA PHE A 289 4.74 14.92 -1.29
C PHE A 289 3.99 14.53 -2.56
N MET A 290 3.20 13.45 -2.53
CA MET A 290 2.32 13.10 -3.65
C MET A 290 1.25 14.19 -3.89
N GLY A 291 0.61 14.68 -2.82
CA GLY A 291 -0.34 15.79 -2.91
C GLY A 291 0.31 17.07 -3.46
N LEU A 292 1.55 17.36 -3.06
CA LEU A 292 2.30 18.50 -3.57
C LEU A 292 2.59 18.39 -5.08
N ILE A 293 3.05 17.22 -5.55
CA ILE A 293 3.28 16.97 -6.98
C ILE A 293 1.98 17.14 -7.77
N ILE A 294 0.89 16.53 -7.30
CA ILE A 294 -0.44 16.65 -7.94
C ILE A 294 -0.89 18.12 -8.00
N SER A 295 -0.70 18.87 -6.92
CA SER A 295 -1.06 20.29 -6.86
C SER A 295 -0.23 21.14 -7.83
N ILE A 296 1.07 20.87 -7.95
CA ILE A 296 1.99 21.61 -8.82
C ILE A 296 1.71 21.30 -10.29
N ASP A 297 1.52 20.02 -10.62
CA ASP A 297 1.18 19.60 -11.98
C ASP A 297 -0.20 20.17 -12.40
N SER A 298 -1.17 20.15 -11.49
CA SER A 298 -2.50 20.76 -11.73
C SER A 298 -2.40 22.27 -11.95
N LEU A 299 -1.62 22.97 -11.12
CA LEU A 299 -1.40 24.41 -11.24
C LEU A 299 -0.68 24.76 -12.55
N ALA A 300 0.28 23.94 -12.97
CA ALA A 300 0.98 24.14 -14.23
C ALA A 300 0.07 23.94 -15.44
N ILE A 301 -0.85 22.98 -15.39
CA ILE A 301 -1.88 22.78 -16.43
C ILE A 301 -2.81 24.00 -16.49
N ILE A 302 -3.25 24.53 -15.34
CA ILE A 302 -4.11 25.71 -15.27
C ILE A 302 -3.36 26.95 -15.77
N ALA A 303 -2.11 27.18 -15.36
CA ALA A 303 -1.30 28.31 -15.80
C ALA A 303 -1.14 28.34 -17.33
N ARG A 304 -1.03 27.16 -17.94
CA ARG A 304 -0.95 27.01 -19.40
C ARG A 304 -2.23 27.44 -20.12
N PHE A 305 -3.39 27.39 -19.46
CA PHE A 305 -4.66 27.90 -19.97
C PHE A 305 -4.71 29.43 -19.99
N PHE A 306 -3.95 30.10 -19.12
CA PHE A 306 -3.81 31.56 -19.05
C PHE A 306 -2.62 32.09 -19.86
N GLU A 307 -2.17 31.36 -20.88
CA GLU A 307 -1.00 31.68 -21.72
C GLU A 307 0.34 31.78 -20.97
N ILE A 308 0.39 31.37 -19.69
CA ILE A 308 1.65 31.29 -18.93
C ILE A 308 2.36 30.00 -19.33
N THR A 309 3.38 30.13 -20.18
CA THR A 309 4.17 29.00 -20.66
C THR A 309 5.24 28.62 -19.63
N ILE A 310 4.93 27.65 -18.77
CA ILE A 310 5.93 26.99 -17.93
C ILE A 310 6.61 25.93 -18.78
N PRO A 311 7.93 26.04 -19.07
CA PRO A 311 8.62 25.04 -19.87
C PRO A 311 8.65 23.70 -19.14
N PHE A 312 8.45 22.61 -19.89
CA PHE A 312 8.36 21.25 -19.34
C PHE A 312 9.63 20.85 -18.55
N SER A 313 10.80 21.38 -18.94
CA SER A 313 12.05 21.21 -18.22
C SER A 313 11.98 21.69 -16.77
N TYR A 314 11.29 22.81 -16.49
CA TYR A 314 11.10 23.30 -15.13
C TYR A 314 10.19 22.39 -14.32
N LEU A 315 9.16 21.81 -14.95
CA LEU A 315 8.24 20.90 -14.27
C LEU A 315 8.94 19.58 -13.88
N ILE A 316 9.76 19.03 -14.77
CA ILE A 316 10.64 17.90 -14.43
C ILE A 316 11.61 18.27 -13.31
N LEU A 317 12.23 19.44 -13.38
CA LEU A 317 13.21 19.89 -12.39
C LEU A 317 12.56 20.08 -11.02
N ILE A 318 11.36 20.68 -10.97
CA ILE A 318 10.57 20.85 -9.76
C ILE A 318 10.18 19.49 -9.17
N ASN A 319 9.63 18.58 -9.99
CA ASN A 319 9.23 17.25 -9.52
C ASN A 319 10.43 16.40 -9.06
N SER A 320 11.58 16.51 -9.75
CA SER A 320 12.85 15.90 -9.34
C SER A 320 13.37 16.49 -8.01
N LEU A 321 13.28 17.80 -7.84
CA LEU A 321 13.69 18.49 -6.62
C LEU A 321 12.77 18.14 -5.43
N ILE A 322 11.47 17.98 -5.67
CA ILE A 322 10.50 17.50 -4.68
C ILE A 322 10.81 16.06 -4.26
N CYS A 323 11.13 15.19 -5.22
CA CYS A 323 11.56 13.81 -4.93
C CYS A 323 12.89 13.79 -4.14
N ALA A 324 13.87 14.59 -4.53
CA ALA A 324 15.14 14.72 -3.82
C ALA A 324 14.93 15.28 -2.40
N ALA A 325 14.04 16.25 -2.23
CA ALA A 325 13.65 16.80 -0.94
C ALA A 325 12.97 15.74 -0.06
N LEU A 326 12.07 14.90 -0.60
CA LEU A 326 11.48 13.79 0.15
C LEU A 326 12.56 12.83 0.66
N VAL A 327 13.49 12.43 -0.22
CA VAL A 327 14.60 11.54 0.15
C VAL A 327 15.48 12.18 1.22
N ALA A 328 15.80 13.47 1.08
CA ALA A 328 16.58 14.22 2.05
C ALA A 328 15.86 14.34 3.41
N VAL A 329 14.57 14.65 3.42
CA VAL A 329 13.75 14.73 4.64
C VAL A 329 13.69 13.38 5.34
N ILE A 330 13.49 12.29 4.61
CA ILE A 330 13.51 10.93 5.17
C ILE A 330 14.90 10.63 5.75
N HIS A 331 15.97 10.96 5.03
CA HIS A 331 17.34 10.75 5.49
C HIS A 331 17.65 11.56 6.77
N VAL A 332 17.27 12.84 6.81
CA VAL A 332 17.46 13.71 7.98
C VAL A 332 16.66 13.20 9.17
N CYS A 333 15.39 12.82 8.97
CA CYS A 333 14.56 12.24 10.04
C CYS A 333 15.20 10.97 10.61
N ARG A 334 15.75 10.12 9.74
CA ARG A 334 16.46 8.90 10.16
C ARG A 334 17.74 9.20 10.96
N VAL A 335 18.54 10.16 10.51
CA VAL A 335 19.75 10.59 11.24
C VAL A 335 19.38 11.20 12.59
N ARG A 336 18.32 12.02 12.65
CA ARG A 336 17.82 12.63 13.89
C ARG A 336 17.30 11.58 14.86
N ALA A 337 16.52 10.62 14.39
CA ALA A 337 16.04 9.49 15.17
C ALA A 337 17.20 8.67 15.73
N LYS A 338 18.25 8.41 14.92
CA LYS A 338 19.46 7.72 15.37
C LYS A 338 20.20 8.50 16.47
N ARG A 339 20.44 9.80 16.30
CA ARG A 339 21.09 10.63 17.33
C ARG A 339 20.29 10.68 18.63
N ARG A 340 18.97 10.84 18.55
CA ARG A 340 18.10 10.86 19.74
C ARG A 340 18.09 9.50 20.42
N SER A 341 18.03 8.42 19.64
CA SER A 341 18.19 7.06 20.14
C SER A 341 19.53 6.90 20.88
N ASP A 342 20.64 7.34 20.30
CA ASP A 342 21.97 7.26 20.94
C ASP A 342 22.07 8.09 22.24
N GLN A 343 21.39 9.24 22.33
CA GLN A 343 21.30 10.03 23.57
C GLN A 343 20.53 9.28 24.67
N LEU A 344 19.43 8.63 24.31
CA LEU A 344 18.58 7.87 25.25
C LEU A 344 19.28 6.61 25.79
N ILE A 345 20.33 6.10 25.12
CA ILE A 345 21.11 4.94 25.60
C ILE A 345 21.83 5.24 26.92
N HIS A 346 22.23 6.50 27.14
CA HIS A 346 23.02 6.90 28.30
C HIS A 346 22.18 7.29 29.52
N LEU A 347 20.85 7.35 29.38
CA LEU A 347 19.92 7.73 30.45
C LEU A 347 19.44 6.50 31.23
N HIS A 348 19.08 6.70 32.49
CA HIS A 348 18.51 5.63 33.30
C HIS A 348 17.10 5.26 32.77
N PRO A 349 16.67 3.99 32.81
CA PRO A 349 15.37 3.55 32.30
C PRO A 349 14.16 4.36 32.78
N ASP A 350 14.19 4.87 34.03
CA ASP A 350 13.11 5.68 34.59
C ASP A 350 13.12 7.14 34.07
N GLU A 351 14.29 7.65 33.68
CA GLU A 351 14.43 8.97 33.03
C GLU A 351 13.98 8.92 31.56
N ILE A 352 14.17 7.79 30.88
CA ILE A 352 13.65 7.56 29.52
C ILE A 352 12.11 7.62 29.52
N LEU A 353 11.45 7.07 30.54
CA LEU A 353 9.99 7.12 30.66
C LEU A 353 9.46 8.54 30.93
N ALA A 354 10.24 9.38 31.60
CA ALA A 354 9.90 10.76 31.89
C ALA A 354 10.20 11.75 30.73
N ASP A 355 11.01 11.36 29.74
CA ASP A 355 11.44 12.23 28.62
C ASP A 355 10.32 12.59 27.63
N ASP A 356 9.37 11.68 27.38
CA ASP A 356 8.23 11.91 26.48
C ASP A 356 6.97 11.18 26.98
N ALA A 357 5.84 11.89 27.04
CA ALA A 357 4.55 11.34 27.47
C ALA A 357 4.02 10.21 26.55
N ALA A 358 4.57 10.07 25.34
CA ALA A 358 4.28 8.96 24.44
C ALA A 358 5.09 7.69 24.75
N ASN A 359 6.07 7.75 25.65
CA ASN A 359 6.87 6.60 26.03
C ASN A 359 6.05 5.63 26.87
N ARG A 360 6.18 4.34 26.58
CA ARG A 360 5.39 3.29 27.25
C ARG A 360 6.30 2.21 27.78
N GLU A 361 6.06 1.80 29.01
CA GLU A 361 6.63 0.57 29.55
C GLU A 361 5.66 -0.60 29.39
N ILE A 362 6.23 -1.77 29.09
CA ILE A 362 5.51 -3.05 29.08
C ILE A 362 6.33 -4.04 29.93
N PRO A 363 5.77 -4.51 31.06
CA PRO A 363 6.38 -5.58 31.85
C PRO A 363 6.47 -6.87 31.03
N TYR A 364 7.55 -7.65 31.18
CA TYR A 364 7.67 -8.92 30.44
C TYR A 364 6.58 -9.94 30.78
N GLN A 365 5.96 -9.82 31.95
CA GLN A 365 4.83 -10.67 32.35
C GLN A 365 3.57 -10.43 31.51
N ASP A 366 3.46 -9.24 30.91
CA ASP A 366 2.32 -8.86 30.07
C ASP A 366 2.57 -9.17 28.60
N ILE A 367 3.80 -9.54 28.21
CA ILE A 367 4.14 -9.92 26.84
C ILE A 367 3.86 -11.41 26.64
N VAL A 368 2.76 -11.71 25.96
CA VAL A 368 2.35 -13.09 25.64
C VAL A 368 3.12 -13.62 24.44
N ARG A 369 3.25 -12.81 23.39
CA ARG A 369 3.90 -13.20 22.13
C ARG A 369 4.48 -11.98 21.42
N ILE A 370 5.65 -12.14 20.81
CA ILE A 370 6.22 -11.17 19.86
C ILE A 370 6.23 -11.81 18.48
N GLU A 371 5.55 -11.18 17.52
CA GLU A 371 5.51 -11.62 16.13
C GLU A 371 6.48 -10.75 15.33
N VAL A 372 7.46 -11.38 14.68
CA VAL A 372 8.42 -10.73 13.78
C VAL A 372 8.15 -11.22 12.37
N THR A 373 7.52 -10.39 11.55
CA THR A 373 7.13 -10.73 10.18
C THR A 373 8.23 -10.36 9.20
N HIS A 374 8.68 -11.32 8.39
CA HIS A 374 9.68 -11.12 7.35
C HIS A 374 9.05 -10.69 6.02
N GLY A 375 9.15 -9.39 5.69
CA GLY A 375 8.89 -8.89 4.34
C GLY A 375 10.14 -8.95 3.45
N TRP A 376 9.98 -8.82 2.13
CA TRP A 376 11.09 -8.77 1.17
C TRP A 376 12.08 -7.63 1.47
N TYR A 377 11.63 -6.53 2.09
CA TYR A 377 12.43 -5.32 2.29
C TYR A 377 12.57 -4.85 3.75
N ASN A 378 11.58 -5.11 4.61
CA ASN A 378 11.54 -4.69 6.02
C ASN A 378 11.05 -5.84 6.93
N ARG A 379 11.37 -5.78 8.23
CA ARG A 379 10.86 -6.73 9.24
C ARG A 379 9.88 -6.02 10.16
N ALA A 380 8.60 -6.35 10.13
CA ALA A 380 7.61 -5.73 11.01
C ALA A 380 7.57 -6.44 12.36
N VAL A 381 7.39 -5.69 13.45
CA VAL A 381 7.31 -6.24 14.81
C VAL A 381 5.99 -5.84 15.44
N LYS A 382 5.27 -6.84 15.95
CA LYS A 382 4.05 -6.64 16.73
C LYS A 382 4.14 -7.40 18.05
N ILE A 383 3.65 -6.77 19.11
CA ILE A 383 3.61 -7.38 20.45
C ILE A 383 2.17 -7.64 20.84
N LEU A 384 1.88 -8.87 21.25
CA LEU A 384 0.62 -9.25 21.86
C LEU A 384 0.74 -9.14 23.38
N THR A 385 -0.10 -8.28 23.96
CA THR A 385 -0.20 -8.12 25.42
C THR A 385 -1.21 -9.09 26.03
N ARG A 386 -1.10 -9.34 27.34
CA ARG A 386 -2.01 -10.23 28.11
C ARG A 386 -3.48 -9.82 28.06
N ASN A 387 -3.75 -8.54 27.79
CA ASN A 387 -5.10 -8.00 27.58
C ASN A 387 -5.62 -8.24 26.15
N ASN A 388 -5.00 -9.16 25.40
CA ASN A 388 -5.31 -9.51 24.02
C ASN A 388 -5.28 -8.31 23.06
N ARG A 389 -4.44 -7.30 23.36
CA ARG A 389 -4.24 -6.12 22.50
C ARG A 389 -2.92 -6.23 21.76
N TRP A 390 -2.98 -6.08 20.45
CA TRP A 390 -1.82 -5.96 19.58
C TRP A 390 -1.26 -4.53 19.61
N ILE A 391 0.02 -4.42 19.93
CA ILE A 391 0.78 -3.18 19.85
C ILE A 391 1.69 -3.30 18.64
N ASP A 392 1.36 -2.56 17.57
CA ASP A 392 2.22 -2.43 16.40
C ASP A 392 3.41 -1.53 16.72
N LEU A 393 4.60 -2.11 16.67
CA LEU A 393 5.87 -1.42 16.88
C LEU A 393 6.50 -0.96 15.56
N GLY A 394 5.92 -1.31 14.42
CA GLY A 394 6.41 -0.92 13.10
C GLY A 394 7.57 -1.78 12.59
N CYS A 395 8.26 -1.28 11.57
CA CYS A 395 9.32 -1.98 10.86
C CYS A 395 10.70 -1.75 11.51
N ILE A 396 11.45 -2.82 11.79
CA ILE A 396 12.85 -2.78 12.23
C ILE A 396 13.71 -2.09 11.17
N GLU A 397 14.56 -1.16 11.62
CA GLU A 397 15.51 -0.50 10.74
C GLU A 397 16.56 -1.47 10.17
N ARG A 398 16.77 -1.36 8.84
CA ARG A 398 17.70 -2.17 8.05
C ARG A 398 19.15 -2.21 8.56
N SER A 399 19.56 -1.24 9.38
CA SER A 399 20.91 -1.12 9.95
C SER A 399 21.18 -2.08 11.13
N GLN A 400 20.19 -2.83 11.61
CA GLN A 400 20.35 -3.76 12.74
C GLN A 400 20.03 -5.22 12.36
N PRO A 401 20.91 -5.92 11.62
CA PRO A 401 20.71 -7.34 11.29
C PRO A 401 20.80 -8.27 12.52
N LYS A 402 21.49 -7.84 13.60
CA LYS A 402 21.62 -8.59 14.87
C LYS A 402 20.42 -8.42 15.84
N SER A 403 19.40 -7.64 15.45
CA SER A 403 18.25 -7.32 16.31
C SER A 403 17.43 -8.56 16.72
N ILE A 404 17.34 -9.58 15.86
CA ILE A 404 16.68 -10.85 16.16
C ILE A 404 17.42 -11.66 17.24
N GLY A 405 18.75 -11.72 17.17
CA GLY A 405 19.56 -12.42 18.19
C GLY A 405 19.37 -11.81 19.58
N ILE A 406 19.33 -10.48 19.64
CA ILE A 406 19.04 -9.72 20.86
C ILE A 406 17.63 -10.03 21.40
N MET A 407 16.61 -10.16 20.54
CA MET A 407 15.27 -10.55 20.98
C MET A 407 15.27 -11.98 21.55
N HIS A 408 15.86 -12.95 20.84
CA HIS A 408 15.93 -14.35 21.28
C HIS A 408 16.71 -14.52 22.59
N GLU A 409 17.80 -13.78 22.78
CA GLU A 409 18.58 -13.78 24.02
C GLU A 409 17.81 -13.18 25.20
N THR A 410 16.94 -12.19 24.96
CA THR A 410 16.20 -11.52 26.04
C THR A 410 14.86 -12.19 26.37
N LEU A 411 14.19 -12.83 25.39
CA LEU A 411 12.85 -13.42 25.53
C LEU A 411 12.80 -14.83 24.90
N PRO A 412 13.47 -15.82 25.49
CA PRO A 412 13.49 -17.18 24.95
C PRO A 412 12.07 -17.80 24.91
N GLY A 413 11.68 -18.36 23.77
CA GLY A 413 10.43 -19.11 23.60
C GLY A 413 9.14 -18.29 23.41
N ARG A 414 9.22 -16.95 23.38
CA ARG A 414 8.05 -16.06 23.16
C ARG A 414 8.04 -15.34 21.80
N ILE A 415 9.03 -15.61 20.96
CA ILE A 415 9.22 -15.00 19.65
C ILE A 415 8.80 -15.99 18.57
N ILE A 416 7.93 -15.54 17.67
CA ILE A 416 7.56 -16.28 16.48
C ILE A 416 8.06 -15.48 15.28
N GLU A 417 9.04 -16.05 14.58
CA GLU A 417 9.50 -15.56 13.27
C GLU A 417 8.54 -16.08 12.20
N ARG A 418 8.01 -15.19 11.36
CA ARG A 418 6.92 -15.50 10.43
C ARG A 418 7.17 -15.03 9.02
#